data_AF-A0A358WBY7-F1
#
_entry.id   AF-A0A358WBY7-F1
#
_cell.length_a   1.000
_cell.length_b   1.000
_cell.length_c   1.000
_cell.angle_alpha   90.00
_cell.angle_beta   90.00
_cell.angle_gamma   90.00
#
_symmetry.space_group_name_H-M   'P 1'
#
loop_
_entity.id
_entity.type
_entity.pdbx_description
1 polymer ?
#
loop_
_entity_poly.entity_id
_entity_poly.type
_entity_poly.pdbx_seq_one_letter_code
_entity_poly.pdbx_strand_id
1 'polypeptide(L)'
;MKIFECIIDDGKNVYKSLCTAKNKKELLDVYGGNGEFIKITDKTNEYFDETSAEELRNDLKKAGWGEGETRLIIALLEEHIEKKRF
;
A
#
# COMPACT_ATOMS: atom_id res chain seq x y z
N MET A 1 -4.22 4.11 -7.69
CA MET A 1 -3.15 4.17 -6.69
C MET A 1 -2.19 3.01 -6.91
N LYS A 2 -0.94 3.17 -6.45
CA LYS A 2 0.09 2.15 -6.47
C LYS A 2 0.65 1.92 -5.07
N ILE A 3 1.13 0.71 -4.82
CA ILE A 3 1.87 0.34 -3.61
C ILE A 3 3.34 0.13 -4.02
N PHE A 4 4.24 0.80 -3.30
CA PHE A 4 5.67 0.70 -3.50
C PHE A 4 6.31 0.10 -2.26
N GLU A 5 7.14 -0.92 -2.45
CA GLU A 5 8.11 -1.34 -1.43
C GLU A 5 9.37 -0.49 -1.58
N CYS A 6 9.71 0.21 -0.52
CA CYS A 6 10.82 1.14 -0.45
C CYS A 6 11.86 0.65 0.56
N ILE A 7 13.13 0.66 0.16
CA ILE A 7 14.27 0.58 1.08
C ILE A 7 14.76 2.01 1.27
N ILE A 8 14.69 2.50 2.50
CA ILE A 8 14.97 3.89 2.89
C ILE A 8 16.15 3.89 3.85
N ASP A 9 17.10 4.80 3.62
CA ASP A 9 18.15 5.16 4.57
C ASP A 9 17.83 6.54 5.17
N ASP A 10 17.57 6.60 6.48
CA ASP A 10 17.29 7.85 7.19
C ASP A 10 18.55 8.55 7.73
N GLY A 11 19.74 8.06 7.37
CA GLY A 11 21.04 8.51 7.86
C GLY A 11 21.46 7.89 9.20
N LYS A 12 20.59 7.05 9.81
CA LYS A 12 20.90 6.26 11.01
C LYS A 12 20.66 4.77 10.79
N ASN A 13 19.62 4.40 10.06
CA ASN A 13 19.21 3.03 9.80
C ASN A 13 18.72 2.87 8.36
N VAL A 14 18.94 1.67 7.82
CA VAL A 14 18.33 1.23 6.56
C VAL A 14 17.15 0.31 6.88
N TYR A 15 15.96 0.69 6.43
CA TYR A 15 14.74 -0.08 6.69
C TYR A 15 13.83 -0.19 5.47
N LYS A 16 12.94 -1.18 5.51
CA LYS A 16 11.92 -1.41 4.50
C LYS A 16 10.59 -0.78 4.92
N SER A 17 9.92 -0.11 3.99
CA SER A 17 8.59 0.47 4.20
C SER A 17 7.69 0.22 2.99
N LEU A 18 6.37 0.14 3.23
CA LEU A 18 5.36 0.12 2.18
C LEU A 18 4.73 1.51 2.08
N CYS A 19 4.84 2.12 0.91
CA CYS A 19 4.35 3.47 0.66
C CYS A 19 3.29 3.46 -0.45
N THR A 20 2.29 4.33 -0.36
CA THR A 20 1.25 4.47 -1.39
C THR A 20 1.39 5.82 -2.11
N ALA A 21 1.39 5.80 -3.45
CA ALA A 21 1.40 7.00 -4.29
C ALA A 21 0.72 6.72 -5.64
N LYS A 22 0.28 7.74 -6.40
CA LYS A 22 -0.27 7.54 -7.76
C LYS A 22 0.83 7.13 -8.73
N ASN A 23 2.03 7.66 -8.54
CA ASN A 23 3.21 7.38 -9.35
C ASN A 23 4.51 7.63 -8.55
N LYS A 24 5.66 7.24 -9.12
CA LYS A 24 6.97 7.40 -8.48
C LYS A 24 7.35 8.86 -8.22
N LYS A 25 6.88 9.81 -9.04
CA LYS A 25 7.17 11.24 -8.83
C LYS A 25 6.49 11.75 -7.56
N GLU A 26 5.21 11.47 -7.39
CA GLU A 26 4.46 11.82 -6.18
C GLU A 26 5.04 11.13 -4.93
N LEU A 27 5.50 9.88 -5.05
CA LEU A 27 6.21 9.20 -3.96
C LEU A 27 7.46 9.99 -3.52
N LEU A 28 8.28 10.45 -4.46
CA LEU A 28 9.47 11.24 -4.15
C LEU A 28 9.10 12.63 -3.61
N ASP A 29 8.03 13.25 -4.11
CA ASP A 29 7.60 14.57 -3.62
C ASP A 29 7.06 14.50 -2.17
N VAL A 30 6.33 13.43 -1.82
CA VAL A 30 5.74 13.25 -0.48
C VAL A 30 6.78 12.80 0.56
N TYR A 31 7.73 11.97 0.15
CA TYR A 31 8.65 11.31 1.08
C TYR A 31 10.13 11.70 0.93
N GLY A 32 10.49 12.47 -0.11
CA GLY A 32 11.87 12.80 -0.50
C GLY A 32 12.60 13.81 0.39
N GLY A 33 12.12 14.05 1.61
CA GLY A 33 12.80 14.89 2.61
C GLY A 33 13.22 14.15 3.87
N ASN A 34 12.84 12.87 4.03
CA ASN A 34 13.03 12.10 5.28
C ASN A 34 14.13 11.03 5.19
N GLY A 35 14.94 11.03 4.13
CA GLY A 35 15.97 10.02 3.89
C GLY A 35 16.23 9.81 2.40
N GLU A 36 17.17 8.93 2.08
CA GLU A 36 17.49 8.51 0.71
C GLU A 36 16.77 7.20 0.36
N PHE A 37 16.06 7.20 -0.78
CA PHE A 37 15.46 5.99 -1.32
C PHE A 37 16.53 5.15 -2.04
N ILE A 38 17.03 4.11 -1.38
CA ILE A 38 17.98 3.16 -1.97
C ILE A 38 17.32 2.33 -3.07
N LYS A 39 16.09 1.86 -2.82
CA LYS A 39 15.36 1.02 -3.78
C LYS A 39 13.87 1.29 -3.70
N ILE A 40 13.22 1.38 -4.86
CA ILE A 40 11.77 1.52 -5.00
C ILE A 40 11.29 0.43 -5.95
N THR A 41 10.40 -0.44 -5.48
CA THR A 41 9.81 -1.54 -6.25
C THR A 41 8.29 -1.36 -6.31
N ASP A 42 7.71 -1.32 -7.51
CA ASP A 42 6.24 -1.31 -7.66
C ASP A 42 5.70 -2.72 -7.33
N LYS A 43 4.92 -2.80 -6.26
CA LYS A 43 4.33 -4.02 -5.72
C LYS A 43 2.82 -4.06 -5.91
N THR A 44 2.26 -3.11 -6.68
CA THR A 44 0.81 -2.94 -6.83
C THR A 44 0.08 -4.23 -7.19
N ASN A 45 0.63 -5.04 -8.10
CA ASN A 45 -0.04 -6.26 -8.55
C ASN A 45 0.03 -7.42 -7.54
N GLU A 46 0.87 -7.31 -6.51
CA GLU A 46 0.94 -8.29 -5.40
C GLU A 46 -0.07 -7.97 -4.29
N TYR A 47 -0.73 -6.82 -4.34
CA TYR A 47 -1.66 -6.33 -3.30
C TYR A 47 -3.04 -5.90 -3.85
N PHE A 48 -3.22 -5.92 -5.18
CA PHE A 48 -4.49 -5.62 -5.84
C PHE A 48 -4.86 -6.76 -6.79
N ASP A 49 -4.95 -7.96 -6.22
CA ASP A 49 -5.38 -9.18 -6.88
C ASP A 49 -6.73 -9.66 -6.34
N GLU A 50 -7.16 -10.84 -6.80
CA GLU A 50 -8.43 -11.45 -6.42
C GLU A 50 -8.49 -11.97 -4.98
N THR A 51 -7.34 -12.16 -4.32
CA THR A 51 -7.26 -12.61 -2.92
C THR A 51 -7.17 -11.46 -1.93
N SER A 52 -6.79 -10.27 -2.40
CA SER A 52 -6.53 -9.08 -1.59
C SER A 52 -7.70 -8.68 -0.65
N ALA A 53 -8.95 -8.82 -1.09
CA ALA A 53 -10.12 -8.48 -0.28
C ALA A 53 -10.32 -9.42 0.91
N GLU A 54 -10.05 -10.72 0.73
CA GLU A 54 -10.16 -11.73 1.78
C GLU A 54 -9.00 -11.59 2.78
N GLU A 55 -7.78 -11.39 2.28
CA GLU A 55 -6.60 -11.17 3.13
C GLU A 55 -6.78 -9.93 4.01
N LEU A 56 -7.21 -8.81 3.42
CA LEU A 56 -7.46 -7.58 4.17
C LEU A 56 -8.56 -7.76 5.23
N ARG A 57 -9.64 -8.49 4.91
CA ARG A 57 -10.69 -8.82 5.89
C ARG A 57 -10.12 -9.58 7.07
N ASN A 58 -9.29 -10.59 6.81
CA ASN A 58 -8.71 -11.44 7.83
C ASN A 58 -7.75 -10.66 8.73
N ASP A 59 -6.93 -9.78 8.16
CA ASP A 59 -5.97 -8.97 8.90
C ASP A 59 -6.66 -7.88 9.74
N LEU A 60 -7.66 -7.20 9.19
CA LEU A 60 -8.47 -6.23 9.95
C LEU A 60 -9.20 -6.91 11.12
N LYS A 61 -9.74 -8.10 10.90
CA LYS A 61 -10.39 -8.89 11.96
C LYS A 61 -9.39 -9.31 13.05
N LYS A 62 -8.19 -9.77 12.70
CA LYS A 62 -7.13 -10.10 13.67
C LYS A 62 -6.66 -8.89 14.45
N ALA A 63 -6.65 -7.71 13.81
CA ALA A 63 -6.32 -6.44 14.44
C ALA A 63 -7.47 -5.88 15.31
N GLY A 64 -8.62 -6.54 15.37
CA GLY A 64 -9.76 -6.14 16.21
C GLY A 64 -10.58 -4.98 15.64
N TRP A 65 -10.55 -4.76 14.33
CA TRP A 65 -11.38 -3.72 13.70
C TRP A 65 -12.87 -4.07 13.73
N GLY A 66 -13.71 -3.05 13.78
CA GLY A 66 -15.17 -3.20 13.73
C GLY A 66 -15.66 -3.69 12.36
N GLU A 67 -16.83 -4.34 12.36
CA GLU A 67 -17.41 -4.90 11.13
C GLU A 67 -17.74 -3.80 10.11
N GLY A 68 -18.24 -2.65 10.56
CA GLY A 68 -18.61 -1.54 9.70
C GLY A 68 -17.42 -0.96 8.94
N GLU A 69 -16.33 -0.67 9.66
CA GLU A 69 -15.09 -0.15 9.09
C GLU A 69 -14.45 -1.17 8.15
N THR A 70 -14.45 -2.44 8.54
CA THR A 70 -13.94 -3.53 7.72
C THR A 70 -14.71 -3.63 6.39
N ARG A 71 -16.04 -3.60 6.42
CA ARG A 71 -16.88 -3.62 5.21
C ARG A 71 -16.63 -2.40 4.32
N LEU A 72 -16.51 -1.21 4.91
CA LEU A 72 -16.25 0.02 4.16
C LEU A 72 -14.92 -0.06 3.40
N ILE A 73 -13.85 -0.47 4.08
CA ILE A 73 -12.51 -0.55 3.46
C ILE A 73 -12.48 -1.62 2.37
N ILE A 74 -13.11 -2.79 2.59
CA ILE A 74 -13.18 -3.86 1.58
C ILE A 74 -13.94 -3.38 0.34
N ALA A 75 -15.08 -2.71 0.50
CA ALA A 75 -15.86 -2.20 -0.63
C ALA A 75 -15.05 -1.22 -1.50
N LEU A 76 -14.26 -0.33 -0.87
CA LEU A 76 -13.37 0.60 -1.57
C LEU A 76 -12.25 -0.12 -2.32
N LEU A 77 -11.71 -1.20 -1.75
CA LEU A 77 -10.69 -2.03 -2.39
C LEU A 77 -11.25 -2.75 -3.62
N GLU A 78 -12.42 -3.39 -3.49
CA GLU A 78 -13.10 -4.08 -4.58
C GLU A 78 -13.42 -3.12 -5.73
N GLU A 79 -13.99 -1.95 -5.43
CA GLU A 79 -14.25 -0.89 -6.42
C GLU A 79 -12.95 -0.46 -7.14
N HIS A 80 -11.83 -0.39 -6.42
CA HIS A 80 -10.54 -0.03 -7.02
C HIS A 80 -10.01 -1.11 -7.97
N ILE A 81 -10.16 -2.39 -7.60
CA ILE A 81 -9.74 -3.54 -8.42
C ILE A 81 -10.60 -3.60 -9.68
N GLU A 82 -11.92 -3.44 -9.57
CA GLU A 82 -12.82 -3.42 -10.72
C GLU A 82 -12.47 -2.29 -11.70
N LYS A 83 -12.23 -1.07 -11.20
CA LYS A 83 -11.83 0.06 -12.04
C LYS A 83 -10.50 -0.13 -12.78
N LYS A 84 -9.64 -1.04 -12.34
CA LYS A 84 -8.39 -1.37 -13.05
C LYS A 84 -8.55 -2.47 -14.10
N ARG A 85 -9.65 -3.23 -14.05
CA ARG A 85 -9.97 -4.29 -15.02
C ARG A 85 -10.58 -3.75 -16.32
N PHE A 86 -11.10 -2.52 -16.30
CA PHE A 86 -11.70 -1.80 -17.43
C PHE A 86 -10.90 -0.54 -17.78
#